data_AF-A0A7C3APT5-F1
#
_entry.id   AF-A0A7C3APT5-F1
#
_cell.length_a   1.000
_cell.length_b   1.000
_cell.length_c   1.000
_cell.angle_alpha   90.00
_cell.angle_beta   90.00
_cell.angle_gamma   90.00
#
_symmetry.space_group_name_H-M   'P 1'
#
loop_
_entity.id
_entity.type
_entity.pdbx_description
1 polymer ?
#
loop_
_entity_poly.entity_id
_entity_poly.type
_entity_poly.pdbx_seq_one_letter_code
_entity_poly.pdbx_strand_id
1 'polypeptide(L)'
;MVEALVYEDNGYVYISKSCPQHGEYTDVYWSDYELYRWAEKWGVLGNGISNPQKKREKGCPYDCGLCENHKTCTVLGIIDVTNRCNLNCPICFAHAGAVGY
;
A
#
# COMPACT_ATOMS: atom_id res chain seq x y z
N MET A 1 -3.22 14.50 11.14
CA MET A 1 -3.12 13.11 11.63
C MET A 1 -3.48 13.12 13.11
N VAL A 2 -4.27 12.17 13.56
CA VAL A 2 -4.62 12.01 14.99
C VAL A 2 -3.78 10.88 15.55
N GLU A 3 -3.19 11.07 16.73
CA GLU A 3 -2.42 10.02 17.39
C GLU A 3 -3.33 8.84 17.74
N ALA A 4 -2.79 7.63 17.63
CA ALA A 4 -3.50 6.39 17.86
C ALA A 4 -2.71 5.51 18.82
N LEU A 5 -3.42 4.88 19.76
CA LEU A 5 -2.89 3.84 20.62
C LEU A 5 -3.35 2.48 20.08
N VAL A 6 -2.41 1.56 19.85
CA VAL A 6 -2.68 0.18 19.46
C VAL A 6 -2.32 -0.73 20.64
N TYR A 7 -3.24 -1.59 21.06
CA TYR A 7 -3.06 -2.49 22.19
C TYR A 7 -3.83 -3.80 22.00
N GLU A 8 -3.41 -4.83 22.73
CA GLU A 8 -4.08 -6.12 22.77
C GLU A 8 -5.04 -6.20 23.97
N ASP A 9 -6.21 -6.80 23.76
CA ASP A 9 -7.14 -7.19 24.81
C ASP A 9 -7.93 -8.45 24.39
N ASN A 10 -7.88 -9.49 25.22
CA ASN A 10 -8.59 -10.77 25.04
C ASN A 10 -8.34 -11.45 23.68
N GLY A 11 -7.13 -11.36 23.14
CA GLY A 11 -6.76 -11.95 21.85
C GLY A 11 -7.12 -11.10 20.63
N TYR A 12 -7.70 -9.92 20.83
CA TYR A 12 -7.98 -8.93 19.78
C TYR A 12 -6.99 -7.77 19.90
N VAL A 13 -6.66 -7.15 18.77
CA VAL A 13 -5.90 -5.90 18.75
C VAL A 13 -6.87 -4.77 18.48
N TYR A 14 -6.89 -3.79 19.36
CA TYR A 14 -7.71 -2.59 19.25
C TYR A 14 -6.85 -1.40 18.83
N ILE A 15 -7.47 -0.46 18.11
CA ILE A 15 -6.91 0.86 17.83
C ILE A 15 -7.83 1.93 18.43
N SER A 16 -7.28 2.75 19.31
CA SER A 16 -7.99 3.85 19.96
C SER A 16 -7.42 5.20 19.54
N LYS A 17 -8.29 6.17 19.27
CA LYS A 17 -7.94 7.53 18.85
C LYS A 17 -8.77 8.53 19.64
N SER A 18 -8.18 9.67 19.97
CA SER A 18 -8.88 10.78 20.62
C SER A 18 -8.75 12.05 19.79
N CYS A 19 -9.87 12.65 19.39
CA CYS A 19 -9.93 13.90 18.63
C CYS A 19 -10.79 14.93 19.39
N PRO A 20 -10.28 16.14 19.69
CA PRO A 20 -11.05 17.16 20.41
C PRO A 20 -12.41 17.52 19.80
N GLN A 21 -12.57 17.33 18.49
CA GLN A 21 -13.80 17.64 17.75
C GLN A 21 -14.78 16.45 17.67
N HIS A 22 -14.28 15.22 17.71
CA HIS A 22 -15.06 14.00 17.42
C HIS A 22 -15.10 13.00 18.59
N GLY A 23 -14.41 13.29 19.69
CA GLY A 23 -14.34 12.44 20.87
C GLY A 23 -13.34 11.28 20.75
N GLU A 24 -13.54 10.29 21.62
CA GLU A 24 -12.76 9.04 21.63
C GLU A 24 -13.45 7.97 20.79
N TYR A 25 -12.67 7.24 20.02
CA TYR A 25 -13.13 6.14 19.19
C TYR A 25 -12.17 4.97 19.31
N THR A 26 -12.72 3.79 19.59
CA THR A 26 -11.97 2.53 19.69
C THR A 26 -12.64 1.49 18.82
N ASP A 27 -11.84 0.76 18.04
CA ASP A 27 -12.31 -0.27 17.11
C ASP A 27 -11.36 -1.45 17.07
N VAL A 28 -11.86 -2.60 16.62
CA VAL A 28 -11.04 -3.78 16.38
C VAL A 28 -10.15 -3.50 15.17
N TYR A 29 -8.85 -3.48 15.40
CA TYR A 29 -7.85 -3.36 14.35
C TYR A 29 -7.51 -4.72 13.74
N TRP A 30 -7.30 -5.74 14.58
CA TRP A 30 -7.12 -7.14 14.18
C TRP A 30 -7.90 -8.04 15.13
N SER A 31 -8.60 -9.04 14.59
CA SER A 31 -9.41 -9.96 15.39
C SER A 31 -8.61 -11.10 16.04
N ASP A 32 -7.32 -11.23 15.71
CA ASP A 32 -6.42 -12.27 16.21
C ASP A 32 -5.04 -11.68 16.47
N TYR A 33 -4.64 -11.68 17.74
CA TYR A 33 -3.37 -11.15 18.19
C TYR A 33 -2.16 -11.97 17.72
N GLU A 34 -2.26 -13.29 17.67
CA GLU A 34 -1.14 -14.14 17.22
C GLU A 34 -0.87 -13.92 15.74
N LEU A 35 -1.93 -13.75 14.94
CA LEU A 35 -1.81 -13.39 13.53
C LEU A 35 -1.23 -11.98 13.36
N TYR A 36 -1.65 -11.01 14.19
CA TYR A 36 -1.07 -9.67 14.20
C TYR A 36 0.44 -9.72 14.49
N ARG A 37 0.87 -10.45 15.52
CA ARG A 37 2.28 -10.64 15.89
C ARG A 37 3.07 -11.38 14.82
N TRP A 38 2.46 -12.33 14.12
CA TRP A 38 3.07 -12.98 12.97
C TRP A 38 3.25 -12.00 11.81
N ALA A 39 2.25 -11.18 11.50
CA ALA A 39 2.29 -10.19 10.43
C ALA A 39 3.33 -9.09 10.70
N GLU A 40 3.47 -8.63 11.94
CA GLU A 40 4.48 -7.62 12.34
C GLU A 40 5.91 -8.04 11.99
N LYS A 41 6.23 -9.34 11.99
CA LYS A 41 7.56 -9.85 11.59
C LYS A 41 7.93 -9.49 10.15
N TRP A 42 6.93 -9.21 9.31
CA TRP A 42 7.10 -8.88 7.89
C TRP A 42 6.95 -7.38 7.60
N GLY A 43 6.68 -6.56 8.63
CA GLY A 43 6.54 -5.10 8.54
C GLY A 43 7.87 -4.37 8.35
N VAL A 44 8.69 -4.82 7.40
CA VAL A 44 10.03 -4.27 7.15
C VAL A 44 9.94 -3.07 6.21
N LEU A 45 10.34 -1.90 6.71
CA LEU A 45 10.58 -0.73 5.87
C LEU A 45 11.89 -0.92 5.11
N GLY A 46 11.82 -1.02 3.78
CA GLY A 46 13.00 -1.07 2.95
C GLY A 46 13.73 0.28 2.84
N ASN A 47 14.93 0.25 2.26
CA ASN A 47 15.76 1.44 2.03
C ASN A 47 15.33 2.23 0.77
N GLY A 48 14.28 1.80 0.09
CA GLY A 48 13.85 2.30 -1.20
C GLY A 48 14.72 1.82 -2.36
N ILE A 49 14.67 2.57 -3.45
CA ILE A 49 15.43 2.32 -4.67
C ILE A 49 16.62 3.27 -4.78
N SER A 50 17.76 2.75 -5.23
CA SER A 50 18.99 3.54 -5.38
C SER A 50 18.92 4.54 -6.54
N ASN A 51 18.05 4.29 -7.53
CA ASN A 51 17.86 5.13 -8.70
C ASN A 51 16.37 5.50 -8.87
N PRO A 52 15.83 6.41 -8.05
CA PRO A 52 14.46 6.89 -8.23
C PRO A 52 14.33 7.65 -9.56
N GLN A 53 13.27 7.34 -10.31
CA GLN A 53 12.98 7.99 -11.59
C GLN A 53 12.60 9.47 -11.40
N LYS A 54 12.06 9.82 -10.23
CA LYS A 54 11.61 11.17 -9.91
C LYS A 54 12.07 11.57 -8.51
N LYS A 55 12.28 12.87 -8.33
CA LYS A 55 12.42 13.48 -7.01
C LYS A 55 11.05 13.90 -6.49
N ARG A 56 10.87 13.86 -5.17
CA ARG A 56 9.71 14.46 -4.51
C ARG A 56 9.85 15.99 -4.47
N GLU A 57 8.91 16.70 -5.08
CA GLU A 57 8.83 18.16 -5.11
C GLU A 57 7.49 18.67 -4.55
N LYS A 58 6.36 18.18 -5.07
CA LYS A 58 4.98 18.59 -4.70
C LYS A 58 4.27 17.58 -3.80
N GLY A 59 4.81 16.38 -3.63
CA GLY A 59 4.22 15.27 -2.89
C GLY A 59 3.20 14.46 -3.69
N CYS A 60 2.69 13.39 -3.07
CA CYS A 60 1.63 12.59 -3.68
C CYS A 60 0.31 13.38 -3.67
N PRO A 61 -0.51 13.29 -4.73
CA PRO A 61 -0.35 12.44 -5.92
C PRO A 61 0.42 13.10 -7.09
N TYR A 62 0.86 14.35 -6.95
CA TYR A 62 1.42 15.14 -8.05
C TYR A 62 2.80 14.67 -8.53
N ASP A 63 3.58 14.01 -7.67
CA ASP A 63 4.87 13.41 -8.03
C ASP A 63 4.78 11.88 -8.24
N CYS A 64 3.62 11.36 -8.62
CA CYS A 64 3.43 9.91 -8.77
C CYS A 64 4.42 9.29 -9.80
N GLY A 65 4.97 8.14 -9.44
CA GLY A 65 6.13 7.48 -10.06
C GLY A 65 7.14 7.02 -8.99
N LEU A 66 8.16 6.26 -9.40
CA LEU A 66 9.20 5.73 -8.49
C LEU A 66 10.09 6.84 -7.89
N CYS A 67 9.66 7.44 -6.77
CA CYS A 67 10.38 8.48 -6.01
C CYS A 67 10.86 8.00 -4.62
N GLU A 68 11.50 8.87 -3.83
CA GLU A 68 12.13 8.50 -2.54
C GLU A 68 11.15 8.04 -1.45
N ASN A 69 9.86 8.27 -1.63
CA ASN A 69 8.80 7.75 -0.76
C ASN A 69 8.51 6.26 -1.00
N HIS A 70 8.95 5.69 -2.12
CA HIS A 70 8.83 4.25 -2.40
C HIS A 70 9.97 3.53 -1.68
N LYS A 71 9.68 3.11 -0.45
CA LYS A 71 10.65 2.46 0.46
C LYS A 71 10.86 0.98 0.19
N THR A 72 9.93 0.33 -0.49
CA THR A 72 10.10 -1.05 -0.97
C THR A 72 10.82 -1.06 -2.31
N CYS A 73 11.61 -2.11 -2.57
CA CYS A 73 12.11 -2.40 -3.91
C CYS A 73 10.98 -2.94 -4.79
N THR A 74 11.25 -3.17 -6.08
CA THR A 74 10.27 -3.78 -6.99
C THR A 74 9.92 -5.19 -6.51
N VAL A 75 8.73 -5.33 -5.91
CA VAL A 75 8.21 -6.63 -5.42
C VAL A 75 7.67 -7.47 -6.57
N LEU A 76 7.00 -6.83 -7.53
CA LEU A 76 6.48 -7.45 -8.75
C LEU A 76 6.70 -6.51 -9.92
N GLY A 77 7.43 -6.99 -10.93
CA GLY A 77 7.54 -6.34 -12.24
C GLY A 77 6.69 -7.08 -13.25
N ILE A 78 5.84 -6.36 -13.97
CA ILE A 78 5.03 -6.91 -15.06
C ILE A 78 5.54 -6.28 -16.35
N ILE A 79 5.93 -7.11 -17.31
CA ILE A 79 6.40 -6.69 -18.62
C ILE A 79 5.52 -7.37 -19.66
N ASP A 80 4.70 -6.57 -20.33
CA ASP A 80 3.88 -7.04 -21.45
C ASP A 80 4.74 -7.09 -22.71
N VAL A 81 5.24 -8.29 -23.05
CA VAL A 81 6.09 -8.52 -24.24
C VAL A 81 5.30 -8.29 -25.53
N THR A 82 3.99 -8.50 -25.49
CA THR A 82 3.06 -8.23 -26.59
C THR A 82 1.68 -7.91 -26.05
N ASN A 83 0.96 -7.04 -26.74
CA ASN A 83 -0.46 -6.79 -26.49
C ASN A 83 -1.37 -7.70 -27.34
N ARG A 84 -0.81 -8.70 -28.07
CA ARG A 84 -1.57 -9.66 -28.88
C ARG A 84 -2.31 -10.67 -28.01
N CYS A 85 -3.44 -10.25 -27.45
CA CYS A 85 -4.42 -11.12 -26.82
C CYS A 85 -5.62 -11.28 -27.75
N ASN A 86 -6.13 -12.49 -27.90
CA ASN A 86 -7.33 -12.80 -28.70
C ASN A 86 -8.61 -12.83 -27.86
N LEU A 87 -8.54 -12.41 -26.59
CA LEU A 87 -9.70 -12.26 -25.71
C LEU A 87 -10.13 -10.80 -25.67
N ASN A 88 -11.45 -10.57 -25.61
CA ASN A 88 -12.05 -9.24 -25.57
C ASN A 88 -12.75 -9.01 -24.22
N CYS A 89 -11.98 -9.11 -23.13
CA CYS A 89 -12.51 -9.00 -21.78
C CYS A 89 -13.05 -7.58 -21.53
N PRO A 90 -14.26 -7.42 -20.98
CA PRO A 90 -14.83 -6.09 -20.67
C PRO A 90 -14.02 -5.33 -19.61
N ILE A 91 -13.14 -6.03 -18.90
CA ILE A 91 -12.20 -5.46 -17.94
C ILE A 91 -10.81 -5.96 -18.33
N CYS A 92 -10.02 -5.13 -19.01
CA CYS A 92 -8.65 -5.44 -19.38
C CYS A 92 -7.70 -4.37 -18.81
N PHE A 93 -6.82 -4.79 -17.90
CA PHE A 93 -5.80 -3.90 -17.31
C PHE A 93 -4.47 -3.91 -18.08
N ALA A 94 -4.31 -4.83 -19.04
CA ALA A 94 -3.07 -5.07 -19.79
C ALA A 94 -3.05 -4.43 -21.19
N HIS A 95 -3.97 -3.49 -21.48
CA HIS A 95 -4.13 -2.86 -22.79
C HIS A 95 -4.14 -3.86 -23.97
N ALA A 96 -4.66 -5.06 -23.71
CA ALA A 96 -4.54 -6.18 -24.62
C ALA A 96 -5.55 -6.06 -25.78
N GLY A 97 -5.14 -6.45 -26.99
CA GLY A 97 -5.98 -6.39 -28.20
C GLY A 97 -5.99 -5.03 -28.91
N ALA A 98 -5.26 -4.02 -28.42
CA ALA A 98 -5.17 -2.73 -29.12
C ALA A 98 -4.33 -2.82 -30.41
N VAL A 99 -4.83 -2.18 -31.47
CA VAL A 99 -4.22 -2.12 -32.80
C VAL A 99 -3.89 -0.67 -33.13
N GLY A 100 -2.60 -0.34 -33.30
CA GLY A 100 -2.11 1.04 -33.47
C GLY A 100 -1.51 1.62 -32.19
N TYR A 101 -0.50 2.49 -32.36
CA TYR A 101 0.17 3.22 -31.27
C TYR A 101 -0.59 4.50 -30.87
#